data_AF-A0A7W0ZDJ8-F1
#
_entry.id   AF-A0A7W0ZDJ8-F1
#
_cell.length_a   1.000
_cell.length_b   1.000
_cell.length_c   1.000
_cell.angle_alpha   90.00
_cell.angle_beta   90.00
_cell.angle_gamma   90.00
#
_symmetry.space_group_name_H-M   'P 1'
#
loop_
_entity.id
_entity.type
_entity.pdbx_description
1 polymer ?
#
loop_
_entity_poly.entity_id
_entity_poly.type
_entity_poly.pdbx_seq_one_letter_code
_entity_poly.pdbx_strand_id
1 'polypeptide(L)'
;MIAIGVASMLMSGVLEDVNQLLGRDSYSLFNADDIRVAIRVRDETPKDAVFVTGTQNNDPVPVLSGRRVVMGYWGWLFAEGLPWQEREADLRAIYAFTGDAERLLAKYGVDFVVVGPPELERMDANVEAFRNAYPAVITTATYEVFAIDP
;
A
#
# COMPACT_ATOMS: atom_id res chain seq x y z
N MET A 1 -3.66 -13.35 49.14
CA MET A 1 -2.70 -12.53 48.38
C MET A 1 -2.40 -13.12 47.01
N ILE A 2 -1.91 -14.36 46.90
CA ILE A 2 -1.57 -15.00 45.59
C ILE A 2 -2.80 -15.11 44.67
N ALA A 3 -3.94 -15.58 45.18
CA ALA A 3 -5.16 -15.73 44.38
C ALA A 3 -5.70 -14.40 43.80
N ILE A 4 -5.56 -13.31 44.54
CA ILE A 4 -5.99 -11.97 44.10
C ILE A 4 -5.08 -11.47 42.97
N GLY A 5 -3.77 -11.69 43.10
CA GLY A 5 -2.80 -11.34 42.04
C GLY A 5 -3.07 -12.10 40.74
N VAL A 6 -3.31 -13.41 40.84
CA VAL A 6 -3.66 -14.24 39.67
C VAL A 6 -4.96 -13.77 39.03
N ALA A 7 -6.00 -13.48 39.82
CA ALA A 7 -7.27 -12.99 39.30
C ALA A 7 -7.13 -11.63 38.58
N SER A 8 -6.32 -10.71 39.10
CA SER A 8 -6.07 -9.42 38.43
C SER A 8 -5.33 -9.55 37.10
N MET A 9 -4.47 -10.56 36.94
CA MET A 9 -3.72 -10.79 35.70
C MET A 9 -4.57 -11.42 34.59
N LEU A 10 -5.60 -12.19 34.96
CA LEU A 10 -6.52 -12.81 34.00
C LEU A 10 -7.64 -11.86 33.55
N MET A 11 -7.94 -10.85 34.37
CA MET A 11 -9.08 -9.96 34.13
C MET A 11 -8.94 -9.11 32.86
N SER A 12 -7.71 -8.73 32.47
CA SER A 12 -7.46 -8.05 31.20
C SER A 12 -7.75 -8.92 29.99
N GLY A 13 -7.33 -10.20 30.01
CA GLY A 13 -7.59 -11.16 28.93
C GLY A 13 -9.08 -11.46 28.77
N VAL A 14 -9.79 -11.66 29.88
CA VAL A 14 -11.25 -11.86 29.85
C VAL A 14 -11.98 -10.63 29.30
N LEU A 15 -11.51 -9.43 29.63
CA LEU A 15 -12.12 -8.20 29.10
C LEU A 15 -11.93 -8.07 27.59
N GLU A 16 -10.74 -8.42 27.08
CA GLU A 16 -10.44 -8.45 25.64
C GLU A 16 -11.31 -9.49 24.91
N ASP A 17 -11.39 -10.72 25.43
CA ASP A 17 -12.22 -11.78 24.84
C ASP A 17 -13.70 -11.37 24.80
N VAL A 18 -14.21 -10.73 25.85
CA VAL A 18 -15.59 -10.20 25.88
C VAL A 18 -15.76 -9.08 24.85
N ASN A 19 -14.78 -8.20 24.68
CA ASN A 19 -14.86 -7.11 23.72
C ASN A 19 -14.86 -7.64 22.27
N GLN A 20 -14.05 -8.65 21.99
CA GLN A 20 -13.99 -9.34 20.71
C GLN A 20 -15.28 -10.14 20.43
N LEU A 21 -15.81 -10.87 21.42
CA LEU A 21 -17.09 -11.59 21.30
C LEU A 21 -18.27 -10.64 21.03
N LEU A 22 -18.22 -9.43 21.60
CA LEU A 22 -19.22 -8.39 21.36
C LEU A 22 -19.01 -7.65 20.02
N GLY A 23 -17.99 -8.03 19.24
CA GLY A 23 -17.68 -7.42 17.94
C GLY A 23 -17.20 -5.97 18.05
N ARG A 24 -16.73 -5.54 19.23
CA ARG A 24 -16.30 -4.16 19.48
C ARG A 24 -14.89 -3.87 18.95
N ASP A 25 -14.17 -4.91 18.50
CA ASP A 25 -12.81 -4.82 17.97
C ASP A 25 -12.74 -5.07 16.46
N SER A 26 -13.84 -4.88 15.72
CA SER A 26 -13.82 -5.01 14.26
C SER A 26 -13.18 -3.78 13.61
N TYR A 27 -11.84 -3.72 13.58
CA TYR A 27 -11.10 -2.81 12.72
C TYR A 27 -10.84 -3.47 11.37
N SER A 28 -11.33 -2.87 10.29
CA SER A 28 -11.04 -3.33 8.94
C SER A 28 -9.71 -2.76 8.48
N LEU A 29 -8.69 -3.60 8.34
CA LEU A 29 -7.38 -3.18 7.82
C LEU A 29 -7.45 -2.78 6.34
N PHE A 30 -8.36 -3.42 5.60
CA PHE A 30 -8.65 -3.18 4.19
C PHE A 30 -10.16 -3.00 4.02
N ASN A 31 -10.58 -2.04 3.20
CA ASN A 31 -11.97 -1.93 2.77
C ASN A 31 -12.26 -2.86 1.57
N ALA A 32 -13.52 -2.91 1.14
CA ALA A 32 -13.92 -3.78 0.02
C ALA A 32 -13.28 -3.40 -1.32
N ASP A 33 -12.95 -2.13 -1.55
CA ASP A 33 -12.30 -1.67 -2.79
C ASP A 33 -10.80 -1.97 -2.77
N ASP A 34 -10.14 -1.85 -1.61
CA ASP A 34 -8.74 -2.27 -1.40
C ASP A 34 -8.54 -3.75 -1.75
N ILE A 35 -9.46 -4.61 -1.27
CA ILE A 35 -9.45 -6.05 -1.59
C ILE A 35 -9.69 -6.26 -3.09
N ARG A 36 -10.59 -5.49 -3.70
CA ARG A 36 -10.94 -5.60 -5.12
C ARG A 36 -9.76 -5.23 -6.00
N VAL A 37 -9.09 -4.10 -5.75
CA VAL A 37 -7.93 -3.69 -6.55
C VAL A 37 -6.81 -4.72 -6.41
N ALA A 38 -6.55 -5.25 -5.20
CA ALA A 38 -5.52 -6.25 -5.00
C ALA A 38 -5.80 -7.57 -5.74
N ILE A 39 -7.05 -8.04 -5.73
CA ILE A 39 -7.46 -9.24 -6.48
C ILE A 39 -7.27 -9.01 -7.98
N ARG A 40 -7.72 -7.87 -8.52
CA ARG A 40 -7.55 -7.55 -9.94
C ARG A 40 -6.07 -7.46 -10.30
N VAL A 41 -5.26 -6.78 -9.50
CA VAL A 41 -3.80 -6.72 -9.71
C VAL A 41 -3.20 -8.13 -9.71
N ARG A 42 -3.58 -8.99 -8.76
CA ARG A 42 -3.08 -10.38 -8.69
C ARG A 42 -3.44 -11.20 -9.93
N ASP A 43 -4.65 -11.04 -10.45
CA ASP A 43 -5.21 -11.90 -11.49
C ASP A 43 -4.93 -11.38 -12.91
N GLU A 44 -4.77 -10.07 -13.08
CA GLU A 44 -4.70 -9.40 -14.38
C GLU A 44 -3.32 -8.87 -14.75
N THR A 45 -2.32 -8.93 -13.85
CA THR A 45 -0.95 -8.46 -14.12
C THR A 45 0.08 -9.58 -14.03
N PRO A 46 1.26 -9.47 -14.69
CA PRO A 46 2.33 -10.45 -14.57
C PRO A 46 2.80 -10.63 -13.11
N LYS A 47 3.21 -11.84 -12.74
CA LYS A 47 3.58 -12.17 -11.34
C LYS A 47 4.86 -11.48 -10.88
N ASP A 48 5.75 -11.19 -11.81
CA ASP A 48 7.06 -10.58 -11.61
C ASP A 48 7.08 -9.06 -11.85
N ALA A 49 5.93 -8.48 -12.20
CA ALA A 49 5.78 -7.06 -12.44
C ALA A 49 6.10 -6.22 -11.19
N VAL A 50 6.71 -5.06 -11.43
CA VAL A 50 7.15 -4.06 -10.46
C VAL A 50 6.17 -2.89 -10.45
N PHE A 51 5.67 -2.59 -9.26
CA PHE A 51 4.68 -1.56 -9.03
C PHE A 51 5.28 -0.35 -8.31
N VAL A 52 4.85 0.84 -8.70
CA VAL A 52 4.90 2.02 -7.84
C VAL A 52 3.55 2.15 -7.17
N THR A 53 3.58 2.20 -5.85
CA THR A 53 2.41 2.31 -4.97
C THR A 53 2.78 3.22 -3.79
N GLY A 54 1.83 3.52 -2.91
CA GLY A 54 2.06 4.26 -1.69
C GLY A 54 2.99 3.54 -0.71
N THR A 55 3.29 4.22 0.39
CA THR A 55 4.22 3.74 1.42
C THR A 55 3.52 3.44 2.74
N GLN A 56 2.20 3.25 2.75
CA GLN A 56 1.44 2.83 3.93
C GLN A 56 1.74 1.37 4.30
N ASN A 57 1.70 1.04 5.59
CA ASN A 57 1.94 -0.31 6.08
C ASN A 57 0.85 -1.32 5.67
N ASN A 58 -0.34 -0.83 5.36
CA ASN A 58 -1.48 -1.60 4.87
C ASN A 58 -1.76 -1.31 3.38
N ASP A 59 -0.71 -1.21 2.56
CA ASP A 59 -0.92 -1.07 1.13
C ASP A 59 -1.50 -2.37 0.54
N PRO A 60 -2.68 -2.34 -0.11
CA PRO A 60 -3.33 -3.54 -0.62
C PRO A 60 -2.51 -4.26 -1.69
N VAL A 61 -1.68 -3.56 -2.47
CA VAL A 61 -0.94 -4.16 -3.59
C VAL A 61 0.13 -5.13 -3.07
N PRO A 62 1.15 -4.73 -2.31
CA PRO A 62 2.15 -5.66 -1.81
C PRO A 62 1.58 -6.67 -0.80
N VAL A 63 0.57 -6.28 0.00
CA VAL A 63 0.04 -7.15 1.06
C VAL A 63 -0.85 -8.26 0.53
N LEU A 64 -1.77 -7.97 -0.41
CA LEU A 64 -2.80 -8.91 -0.83
C LEU A 64 -2.57 -9.48 -2.25
N SER A 65 -1.81 -8.81 -3.12
CA SER A 65 -1.55 -9.28 -4.49
C SER A 65 -0.21 -9.99 -4.66
N GLY A 66 0.73 -9.78 -3.73
CA GLY A 66 2.08 -10.36 -3.76
C GLY A 66 2.98 -9.80 -4.87
N ARG A 67 2.66 -8.61 -5.40
CA ARG A 67 3.48 -7.92 -6.42
C ARG A 67 4.69 -7.22 -5.81
N ARG A 68 5.74 -7.09 -6.63
CA ARG A 68 6.95 -6.36 -6.24
C ARG A 68 6.63 -4.88 -6.24
N VAL A 69 7.17 -4.15 -5.27
CA VAL A 69 7.02 -2.69 -5.18
C VAL A 69 8.40 -2.05 -5.13
N VAL A 70 8.53 -0.86 -5.73
CA VAL A 70 9.78 -0.08 -5.70
C VAL A 70 10.21 0.22 -4.25
N MET A 71 9.23 0.55 -3.42
CA MET A 71 9.40 0.81 -2.01
C MET A 71 8.11 0.44 -1.26
N GLY A 72 8.25 -0.35 -0.19
CA GLY A 72 7.16 -0.60 0.77
C GLY A 72 7.15 0.43 1.90
N TYR A 73 6.58 0.07 3.04
CA TYR A 73 6.54 0.96 4.21
C TYR A 73 7.94 1.38 4.68
N TRP A 74 8.18 2.68 4.74
CA TRP A 74 9.46 3.28 5.13
C TRP A 74 9.90 2.83 6.54
N GLY A 75 8.97 2.62 7.46
CA GLY A 75 9.27 2.24 8.84
C GLY A 75 9.94 0.86 8.95
N TRP A 76 9.59 -0.07 8.06
CA TRP A 76 10.26 -1.37 7.99
C TRP A 76 11.67 -1.26 7.43
N LEU A 77 11.85 -0.47 6.37
CA LEU A 77 13.18 -0.23 5.80
C LEU A 77 14.10 0.45 6.82
N PHE A 78 13.57 1.41 7.57
CA PHE A 78 14.27 2.07 8.66
C PHE A 78 14.69 1.08 9.76
N ALA A 79 13.77 0.23 10.23
CA ALA A 79 14.06 -0.75 11.27
C ALA A 79 15.16 -1.76 10.86
N GLU A 80 15.21 -2.10 9.58
CA GLU A 80 16.23 -3.01 9.00
C GLU A 80 17.51 -2.28 8.53
N GLY A 81 17.62 -0.96 8.75
CA GLY A 81 18.78 -0.17 8.35
C GLY A 81 18.98 -0.02 6.84
N LEU A 82 17.93 -0.25 6.04
CA LEU A 82 17.97 -0.11 4.59
C LEU A 82 17.77 1.35 4.16
N PRO A 83 18.50 1.85 3.15
CA PRO A 83 18.33 3.21 2.66
C PRO A 83 16.96 3.37 1.98
N TRP A 84 16.15 4.31 2.47
CA TRP A 84 14.78 4.53 1.99
C TRP A 84 14.52 5.96 1.51
N GLN A 85 15.28 6.94 1.99
CA GLN A 85 15.05 8.36 1.77
C GLN A 85 15.12 8.73 0.29
N GLU A 86 16.11 8.18 -0.45
CA GLU A 86 16.23 8.42 -1.89
C GLU A 86 15.02 7.84 -2.65
N ARG A 87 14.61 6.62 -2.31
CA ARG A 87 13.46 5.98 -2.96
C ARG A 87 12.18 6.73 -2.67
N GLU A 88 11.98 7.22 -1.45
CA GLU A 88 10.80 8.00 -1.12
C GLU A 88 10.76 9.32 -1.90
N ALA A 89 11.89 10.00 -2.02
CA ALA A 89 11.99 11.22 -2.82
C ALA A 89 11.70 10.94 -4.30
N ASP A 90 12.23 9.85 -4.86
CA ASP A 90 11.96 9.43 -6.23
C ASP A 90 10.48 9.08 -6.43
N LEU A 91 9.85 8.37 -5.47
CA LEU A 91 8.40 8.06 -5.51
C LEU A 91 7.57 9.35 -5.56
N ARG A 92 7.90 10.35 -4.73
CA ARG A 92 7.22 11.66 -4.76
C ARG A 92 7.40 12.36 -6.10
N ALA A 93 8.59 12.31 -6.69
CA ALA A 93 8.87 12.89 -8.00
C ALA A 93 8.10 12.19 -9.13
N ILE A 94 7.93 10.86 -9.04
CA ILE A 94 7.08 10.06 -9.94
C ILE A 94 5.61 10.49 -9.77
N TYR A 95 5.08 10.48 -8.54
CA TYR A 95 3.68 10.79 -8.29
C TYR A 95 3.30 12.22 -8.66
N ALA A 96 4.14 13.20 -8.36
CA ALA A 96 3.94 14.58 -8.79
C ALA A 96 4.08 14.77 -10.31
N PHE A 97 4.49 13.72 -11.05
CA PHE A 97 4.74 13.73 -12.48
C PHE A 97 5.71 14.85 -12.88
N THR A 98 6.83 14.95 -12.16
CA THR A 98 7.88 15.92 -12.48
C THR A 98 8.55 15.59 -13.82
N GLY A 99 9.37 16.50 -14.38
CA GLY A 99 10.12 16.23 -15.62
C GLY A 99 11.06 15.02 -15.56
N ASP A 100 11.38 14.52 -14.36
CA ASP A 100 12.18 13.32 -14.13
C ASP A 100 11.36 12.02 -14.02
N ALA A 101 10.01 12.09 -13.99
CA ALA A 101 9.16 10.96 -13.68
C ALA A 101 9.39 9.76 -14.63
N GLU A 102 9.42 9.98 -15.94
CA GLU A 102 9.65 8.91 -16.93
C GLU A 102 11.03 8.26 -16.76
N ARG A 103 12.07 9.07 -16.50
CA ARG A 103 13.42 8.57 -16.23
C ARG A 103 13.45 7.71 -14.95
N LEU A 104 12.71 8.11 -13.92
CA LEU A 104 12.62 7.38 -12.67
C LEU A 104 11.82 6.07 -12.82
N LEU A 105 10.72 6.08 -13.57
CA LEU A 105 9.98 4.87 -13.92
C LEU A 105 10.88 3.86 -14.63
N ALA A 106 11.70 4.32 -15.60
CA ALA A 106 12.69 3.49 -16.27
C ALA A 106 13.83 3.03 -15.35
N LYS A 107 14.35 3.90 -14.45
CA LYS A 107 15.40 3.57 -13.45
C LYS A 107 15.01 2.35 -12.61
N TYR A 108 13.74 2.24 -12.25
CA TYR A 108 13.23 1.18 -11.39
C TYR A 108 12.61 0.00 -12.16
N GLY A 109 12.51 0.07 -13.49
CA GLY A 109 11.85 -0.95 -14.30
C GLY A 109 10.39 -1.13 -13.90
N VAL A 110 9.66 -0.02 -13.76
CA VAL A 110 8.27 -0.02 -13.31
C VAL A 110 7.36 -0.45 -14.45
N ASP A 111 6.56 -1.48 -14.21
CA ASP A 111 5.55 -1.95 -15.17
C ASP A 111 4.21 -1.26 -14.93
N PHE A 112 3.87 -0.97 -13.66
CA PHE A 112 2.60 -0.38 -13.28
C PHE A 112 2.71 0.70 -12.21
N VAL A 113 1.87 1.73 -12.31
CA VAL A 113 1.70 2.76 -11.28
C VAL A 113 0.28 2.68 -10.73
N VAL A 114 0.15 2.60 -9.41
CA VAL A 114 -1.13 2.62 -8.71
C VAL A 114 -1.35 4.01 -8.15
N VAL A 115 -2.52 4.58 -8.42
CA VAL A 115 -2.99 5.83 -7.84
C VAL A 115 -4.31 5.55 -7.12
N GLY A 116 -4.30 5.67 -5.80
CA GLY A 116 -5.46 5.58 -4.94
C GLY A 116 -5.51 6.71 -3.92
N PRO A 117 -6.35 6.59 -2.88
CA PRO A 117 -6.49 7.62 -1.85
C PRO A 117 -5.16 7.97 -1.16
N PRO A 118 -4.32 7.00 -0.74
CA PRO A 118 -3.06 7.32 -0.06
C PRO A 118 -2.08 8.13 -0.92
N GLU A 119 -2.00 7.83 -2.21
CA GLU A 119 -1.10 8.51 -3.15
C GLU A 119 -1.58 9.94 -3.43
N LEU A 120 -2.89 10.15 -3.52
CA LEU A 120 -3.49 11.47 -3.66
C LEU A 120 -3.33 12.32 -2.40
N GLU A 121 -3.56 11.74 -1.21
CA GLU A 121 -3.56 12.46 0.06
C GLU A 121 -2.16 12.78 0.61
N ARG A 122 -1.17 11.90 0.36
CA ARG A 122 0.15 11.95 1.03
C ARG A 122 1.32 12.20 0.09
N MET A 123 1.12 12.03 -1.21
CA MET A 123 2.18 12.13 -2.22
C MET A 123 1.87 13.11 -3.35
N ASP A 124 0.78 13.88 -3.24
CA ASP A 124 0.37 14.89 -4.22
C ASP A 124 0.31 14.33 -5.66
N ALA A 125 -0.21 13.10 -5.79
CA ALA A 125 -0.22 12.39 -7.07
C ALA A 125 -1.02 13.15 -8.15
N ASN A 126 -0.37 13.41 -9.28
CA ASN A 126 -0.97 14.07 -10.44
C ASN A 126 -1.65 13.04 -11.36
N VAL A 127 -2.81 12.57 -10.94
CA VAL A 127 -3.58 11.53 -11.68
C VAL A 127 -3.91 11.93 -13.12
N GLU A 128 -4.17 13.21 -13.38
CA GLU A 128 -4.47 13.71 -14.73
C GLU A 128 -3.26 13.58 -15.66
N ALA A 129 -2.04 13.82 -15.16
CA ALA A 129 -0.84 13.60 -15.96
C ALA A 129 -0.67 12.10 -16.31
N PHE A 130 -0.91 11.20 -15.35
CA PHE A 130 -0.87 9.76 -15.61
C PHE A 130 -1.93 9.31 -16.62
N ARG A 131 -3.18 9.79 -16.51
CA ARG A 131 -4.26 9.49 -17.47
C ARG A 131 -3.93 9.96 -18.90
N ASN A 132 -3.22 11.07 -19.04
CA ASN A 132 -2.81 11.59 -20.34
C ASN A 132 -1.62 10.84 -20.94
N ALA A 133 -0.72 10.32 -20.10
CA ALA A 133 0.50 9.65 -20.54
C ALA A 133 0.35 8.14 -20.72
N TYR A 134 -0.46 7.48 -19.90
CA TYR A 134 -0.52 6.02 -19.80
C TYR A 134 -1.95 5.48 -19.78
N PRO A 135 -2.19 4.27 -20.34
CA PRO A 135 -3.51 3.64 -20.26
C PRO A 135 -3.78 3.10 -18.85
N ALA A 136 -4.97 3.41 -18.31
CA ALA A 136 -5.48 2.76 -17.11
C ALA A 136 -6.02 1.36 -17.45
N VAL A 137 -5.38 0.31 -16.94
CA VAL A 137 -5.75 -1.10 -17.19
C VAL A 137 -6.70 -1.67 -16.14
N ILE A 138 -6.59 -1.18 -14.90
CA ILE A 138 -7.47 -1.54 -13.79
C ILE A 138 -8.02 -0.25 -13.20
N THR A 139 -9.34 -0.19 -13.09
CA THR A 139 -10.05 0.89 -12.39
C THR A 139 -11.05 0.27 -11.44
N THR A 140 -11.09 0.77 -10.21
CA THR A 140 -12.07 0.41 -9.18
C THR A 140 -12.82 1.66 -8.72
N ALA A 141 -13.47 1.63 -7.55
CA ALA A 141 -14.18 2.81 -7.06
C ALA A 141 -13.21 3.93 -6.66
N THR A 142 -12.03 3.58 -6.11
CA THR A 142 -11.04 4.56 -5.61
C THR A 142 -9.64 4.40 -6.17
N TYR A 143 -9.35 3.34 -6.95
CA TYR A 143 -8.01 3.10 -7.50
C TYR A 143 -8.00 3.11 -9.03
N GLU A 144 -6.88 3.59 -9.57
CA GLU A 144 -6.47 3.46 -10.96
C GLU A 144 -5.08 2.86 -11.04
N VAL A 145 -4.90 1.89 -11.93
CA VAL A 145 -3.60 1.26 -12.22
C VAL A 145 -3.25 1.53 -13.67
N PHE A 146 -2.15 2.24 -13.88
CA PHE A 146 -1.64 2.64 -15.17
C PHE A 146 -0.52 1.69 -15.62
N ALA A 147 -0.54 1.27 -16.89
CA ALA A 147 0.53 0.45 -17.46
C ALA A 147 1.60 1.34 -18.10
N ILE A 148 2.86 1.14 -17.69
CA ILE A 148 4.01 1.95 -18.11
C ILE A 148 4.77 1.27 -19.25
N ASP A 149 5.07 -0.03 -19.09
CA ASP A 149 5.68 -0.88 -20.11
C ASP A 149 4.73 -2.06 -20.39
N PRO A 150 3.94 -2.02 -21.49
CA PRO A 150 2.88 -2.99 -21.77
C PRO A 150 3.37 -4.36 -22.27
#